data_AF-A0A914Y1N6-F1
#
_entry.id   AF-A0A914Y1N6-F1
#
_cell.length_a   1.000
_cell.length_b   1.000
_cell.length_c   1.000
_cell.angle_alpha   90.00
_cell.angle_beta   90.00
_cell.angle_gamma   90.00
#
_symmetry.space_group_name_H-M   'P 1'
#
loop_
_entity.id
_entity.type
_entity.pdbx_description
1 polymer ?
#
loop_
_entity_poly.entity_id
_entity_poly.type
_entity_poly.pdbx_seq_one_letter_code
_entity_poly.pdbx_strand_id
1 'polypeptide(L)'
;MHGLQIISPRDSIVLTRLNISDNKGQGMSVLTTNLKATNEQTKIPGGPMSLPYHAVGLLEMCAAGKSVEIHDRIILYYKYDSRPVDCVKVFTSKTRYLGFRFLHANFYGVLNGVGRSDALSIYSDSSFSPAALLLQYNSDSDFTKTQLPLRSQILALHLRATAADEEFGFIAEISAIPTTPDSRQVEEISLRNSRFINNDRGALNYRNVGEVGPNVIIEQCSIDKNGYFLFGNVSTSSQAIEMHLHNTLVIIIL
;
A
#
# COMPACT_ATOMS: atom_id res chain seq x y z
N MET A 1 9.71 13.54 -1.65
CA MET A 1 8.24 13.59 -1.79
C MET A 1 7.89 13.46 -3.27
N HIS A 2 6.82 12.73 -3.61
CA HIS A 2 6.37 12.57 -4.99
C HIS A 2 5.73 13.84 -5.53
N GLY A 3 5.70 13.99 -6.87
CA GLY A 3 4.98 15.09 -7.50
C GLY A 3 3.47 14.93 -7.41
N LEU A 4 2.96 13.73 -7.71
CA LEU A 4 1.56 13.35 -7.53
C LEU A 4 1.46 11.94 -6.96
N GLN A 5 0.62 11.77 -5.93
CA GLN A 5 0.37 10.45 -5.36
C GLN A 5 -1.13 10.20 -5.24
N ILE A 6 -1.57 9.06 -5.79
CA ILE A 6 -2.96 8.64 -5.79
C ILE A 6 -3.02 7.26 -5.12
N ILE A 7 -3.81 7.15 -4.06
CA ILE A 7 -3.95 5.92 -3.29
C ILE A 7 -5.45 5.59 -3.19
N SER A 8 -5.83 4.39 -3.62
CA SER A 8 -7.18 3.84 -3.49
C SER A 8 -8.29 4.80 -3.99
N PRO A 9 -8.23 5.26 -5.26
CA PRO A 9 -9.30 6.09 -5.81
C PRO A 9 -10.60 5.29 -5.93
N ARG A 10 -11.74 5.99 -5.89
CA ARG A 10 -13.08 5.37 -5.98
C ARG A 10 -13.70 5.45 -7.37
N ASP A 11 -13.30 6.43 -8.15
CA ASP A 11 -13.83 6.71 -9.48
C ASP A 11 -12.68 6.75 -10.49
N SER A 12 -13.00 6.61 -11.78
CA SER A 12 -12.03 6.72 -12.87
C SER A 12 -11.27 8.04 -12.81
N ILE A 13 -9.97 7.97 -13.09
CA ILE A 13 -9.06 9.11 -13.01
C ILE A 13 -8.64 9.49 -14.41
N VAL A 14 -8.91 10.73 -14.78
CA VAL A 14 -8.46 11.31 -16.04
C VAL A 14 -7.57 12.50 -15.73
N LEU A 15 -6.27 12.33 -15.96
CA LEU A 15 -5.26 13.36 -15.77
C LEU A 15 -4.81 13.89 -17.12
N THR A 16 -4.90 15.19 -17.32
CA THR A 16 -4.53 15.82 -18.60
C THR A 16 -3.63 17.02 -18.38
N ARG A 17 -2.65 17.21 -19.28
CA ARG A 17 -1.76 18.38 -19.30
C ARG A 17 -1.03 18.62 -17.97
N LEU A 18 -0.63 17.55 -17.28
CA LEU A 18 0.21 17.67 -16.09
C LEU A 18 1.63 18.05 -16.49
N ASN A 19 2.25 18.93 -15.72
CA ASN A 19 3.68 19.20 -15.80
C ASN A 19 4.32 18.87 -14.45
N ILE A 20 4.93 17.70 -14.36
CA ILE A 20 5.53 17.18 -13.14
C ILE A 20 7.04 17.14 -13.35
N SER A 21 7.73 18.17 -12.88
CA SER A 21 9.17 18.27 -13.01
C SER A 21 9.90 18.48 -11.70
N ASP A 22 11.17 18.08 -11.67
CA ASP A 22 12.15 18.41 -10.63
C ASP A 22 11.75 17.94 -9.21
N ASN A 23 11.06 16.80 -9.09
CA ASN A 23 10.67 16.24 -7.80
C ASN A 23 11.73 15.30 -7.22
N LYS A 24 11.91 15.35 -5.90
CA LYS A 24 12.81 14.47 -5.14
C LYS A 24 12.35 13.01 -5.00
N GLY A 25 11.18 12.68 -5.52
CA GLY A 25 10.63 11.32 -5.54
C GLY A 25 10.34 10.86 -6.97
N GLN A 26 9.46 9.87 -7.09
CA GLN A 26 8.82 9.57 -8.37
C GLN A 26 7.95 10.77 -8.79
N GLY A 27 7.86 11.03 -10.10
CA GLY A 27 6.97 12.05 -10.63
C GLY A 27 5.52 11.78 -10.24
N MET A 28 5.00 10.59 -10.56
CA MET A 28 3.66 10.15 -10.20
C MET A 28 3.66 8.72 -9.67
N SER A 29 2.92 8.50 -8.58
CA SER A 29 2.69 7.18 -7.99
C SER A 29 1.19 6.91 -7.87
N VAL A 30 0.74 5.79 -8.41
CA VAL A 30 -0.66 5.36 -8.36
C VAL A 30 -0.75 3.97 -7.78
N LEU A 31 -1.49 3.85 -6.68
CA LEU A 31 -1.91 2.58 -6.11
C LEU A 31 -3.43 2.49 -6.21
N THR A 32 -3.94 1.54 -6.98
CA THR A 32 -5.39 1.32 -7.11
C THR A 32 -5.84 0.02 -6.51
N THR A 33 -7.05 0.04 -5.97
CA THR A 33 -7.59 -1.04 -5.14
C THR A 33 -9.02 -1.32 -5.55
N ASN A 34 -9.20 -2.31 -6.43
CA ASN A 34 -10.52 -2.73 -6.91
C ASN A 34 -10.87 -4.05 -6.25
N LEU A 35 -11.31 -3.94 -5.01
CA LEU A 35 -11.52 -5.06 -4.12
C LEU A 35 -13.02 -5.41 -4.14
N LYS A 36 -13.40 -6.58 -4.66
CA LYS A 36 -14.73 -7.14 -4.34
C LYS A 36 -14.58 -8.03 -3.10
N ALA A 37 -15.67 -8.69 -2.73
CA ALA A 37 -15.90 -9.28 -1.41
C ALA A 37 -14.67 -10.05 -0.87
N THR A 38 -14.48 -9.98 0.45
CA THR A 38 -13.35 -10.55 1.22
C THR A 38 -13.17 -12.07 1.15
N ASN A 39 -13.81 -12.77 0.21
CA ASN A 39 -13.74 -14.22 0.08
C ASN A 39 -12.68 -14.67 -0.94
N GLU A 40 -12.12 -13.77 -1.73
CA GLU A 40 -11.14 -14.13 -2.76
C GLU A 40 -9.68 -13.92 -2.34
N GLN A 41 -8.86 -14.85 -2.82
CA GLN A 41 -7.44 -14.97 -2.56
C GLN A 41 -6.66 -13.93 -3.37
N THR A 42 -6.39 -12.75 -2.80
CA THR A 42 -5.62 -11.71 -3.52
C THR A 42 -4.13 -11.80 -3.22
N LYS A 43 -3.30 -11.86 -4.26
CA LYS A 43 -1.84 -11.74 -4.16
C LYS A 43 -1.49 -10.33 -3.66
N ILE A 44 -0.66 -10.25 -2.62
CA ILE A 44 -0.22 -8.97 -2.07
C ILE A 44 0.99 -8.49 -2.87
N PRO A 45 0.98 -7.28 -3.43
CA PRO A 45 2.18 -6.69 -4.00
C PRO A 45 3.23 -6.54 -2.90
N GLY A 46 4.43 -7.05 -3.15
CA GLY A 46 5.61 -6.81 -2.33
C GLY A 46 6.49 -5.71 -2.91
N GLY A 47 7.65 -5.47 -2.28
CA GLY A 47 8.67 -4.55 -2.78
C GLY A 47 8.58 -3.14 -2.21
N PRO A 48 9.52 -2.26 -2.56
CA PRO A 48 9.66 -0.93 -1.97
C PRO A 48 8.38 -0.12 -2.18
N MET A 49 7.87 0.43 -1.09
CA MET A 49 6.69 1.26 -1.06
C MET A 49 7.10 2.71 -0.86
N SER A 50 6.26 3.64 -1.26
CA SER A 50 6.42 5.03 -0.80
C SER A 50 5.08 5.55 -0.32
N LEU A 51 5.02 5.90 0.96
CA LEU A 51 3.84 6.47 1.60
C LEU A 51 4.09 7.92 1.98
N PRO A 52 3.09 8.80 1.81
CA PRO A 52 3.15 10.13 2.35
C PRO A 52 2.95 10.07 3.87
N TYR A 53 3.57 11.01 4.59
CA TYR A 53 3.25 11.24 5.99
C TYR A 53 1.85 11.86 6.09
N HIS A 54 1.10 11.47 7.12
CA HIS A 54 -0.23 12.00 7.42
C HIS A 54 -1.20 11.96 6.23
N ALA A 55 -1.29 10.79 5.59
CA ALA A 55 -2.18 10.58 4.46
C ALA A 55 -3.65 10.76 4.88
N VAL A 56 -4.30 11.79 4.37
CA VAL A 56 -5.70 12.11 4.69
C VAL A 56 -6.61 10.96 4.24
N GLY A 57 -7.52 10.53 5.12
CA GLY A 57 -8.44 9.42 4.85
C GLY A 57 -7.86 8.04 5.10
N LEU A 58 -6.57 7.93 5.46
CA LEU A 58 -5.94 6.70 5.93
C LEU A 58 -5.68 6.80 7.44
N LEU A 59 -5.83 5.68 8.15
CA LEU A 59 -5.48 5.58 9.57
C LEU A 59 -4.02 5.16 9.70
N GLU A 60 -3.24 5.89 10.50
CA GLU A 60 -1.87 5.50 10.82
C GLU A 60 -1.85 4.52 12.01
N MET A 61 -1.09 3.43 11.89
CA MET A 61 -0.98 2.40 12.94
C MET A 61 -0.48 2.94 14.28
N CYS A 62 0.39 3.95 14.25
CA CYS A 62 0.98 4.56 15.44
C CYS A 62 0.32 5.89 15.86
N ALA A 63 -0.76 6.33 15.20
CA ALA A 63 -1.49 7.53 15.59
C ALA A 63 -2.09 7.44 17.00
N ALA A 64 -2.50 8.55 17.59
CA ALA A 64 -3.25 8.52 18.86
C ALA A 64 -4.60 7.81 18.71
N GLY A 65 -5.14 7.28 19.82
CA GLY A 65 -6.37 6.50 19.83
C GLY A 65 -6.09 5.00 19.71
N LYS A 66 -6.36 4.24 20.77
CA LYS A 66 -6.05 2.80 20.82
C LYS A 66 -7.17 1.94 20.24
N SER A 67 -8.40 2.44 20.22
CA SER A 67 -9.58 1.69 19.78
C SER A 67 -10.29 2.42 18.65
N VAL A 68 -10.68 1.68 17.62
CA VAL A 68 -11.40 2.18 16.45
C VAL A 68 -12.60 1.27 16.18
N GLU A 69 -13.79 1.87 16.07
CA GLU A 69 -15.01 1.15 15.70
C GLU A 69 -15.18 1.15 14.17
N ILE A 70 -15.18 -0.05 13.57
CA ILE A 70 -15.30 -0.21 12.12
C ILE A 70 -16.77 -0.39 11.75
N HIS A 71 -17.25 0.54 10.92
CA HIS A 71 -18.58 0.45 10.35
C HIS A 71 -18.54 -0.37 9.07
N ASP A 72 -17.89 0.12 8.00
CA ASP A 72 -17.76 -0.61 6.74
C ASP A 72 -16.31 -1.05 6.48
N ARG A 73 -15.42 -0.09 6.19
CA ARG A 73 -14.01 -0.36 5.94
C ARG A 73 -13.14 0.83 6.34
N ILE A 74 -11.88 0.55 6.66
CA ILE A 74 -10.84 1.54 6.86
C ILE A 74 -9.56 1.06 6.21
N ILE A 75 -8.76 2.00 5.71
CA ILE A 75 -7.41 1.71 5.26
C ILE A 75 -6.45 2.14 6.36
N LEU A 76 -5.65 1.19 6.82
CA LEU A 76 -4.60 1.33 7.80
C LEU A 76 -3.26 1.38 7.08
N TYR A 77 -2.35 2.23 7.52
CA TYR A 77 -0.97 2.22 7.02
C TYR A 77 0.05 2.37 8.13
N TYR A 78 1.26 1.91 7.84
CA TYR A 78 2.45 2.19 8.61
C TYR A 78 3.61 2.44 7.65
N LYS A 79 4.41 3.44 7.99
CA LYS A 79 5.62 3.82 7.28
C LYS A 79 6.77 3.81 8.26
N TYR A 80 7.87 3.17 7.88
CA TYR A 80 9.08 3.19 8.69
C TYR A 80 9.70 4.58 8.76
N ASP A 81 10.37 4.85 9.87
CA ASP A 81 11.11 6.08 10.13
C ASP A 81 12.40 5.71 10.88
N SER A 82 13.26 6.71 11.05
CA SER A 82 14.47 6.74 11.87
C SER A 82 14.29 6.40 13.36
N ARG A 83 13.09 6.02 13.80
CA ARG A 83 12.76 5.71 15.19
C ARG A 83 12.06 4.35 15.29
N PRO A 84 12.47 3.49 16.24
CA PRO A 84 11.76 2.26 16.50
C PRO A 84 10.41 2.55 17.17
N VAL A 85 9.42 1.71 16.91
CA VAL A 85 8.07 1.83 17.47
C VAL A 85 7.54 0.48 17.97
N ASP A 86 6.68 0.56 18.98
CA ASP A 86 5.89 -0.56 19.49
C ASP A 86 4.45 -0.02 19.69
N CYS A 87 3.60 -0.30 18.71
CA CYS A 87 2.28 0.31 18.55
C CYS A 87 1.18 -0.75 18.61
N VAL A 88 0.08 -0.45 19.31
CA VAL A 88 -1.10 -1.31 19.38
C VAL A 88 -2.36 -0.57 18.95
N LYS A 89 -3.20 -1.23 18.13
CA LYS A 89 -4.53 -0.76 17.68
C LYS A 89 -5.55 -1.87 17.79
N VAL A 90 -6.69 -1.56 18.38
CA VAL A 90 -7.80 -2.49 18.57
C VAL A 90 -8.97 -2.04 17.73
N PHE A 91 -9.37 -2.89 16.80
CA PHE A 91 -10.53 -2.68 15.96
C PHE A 91 -11.70 -3.49 16.50
N THR A 92 -12.86 -2.87 16.58
CA THR A 92 -14.09 -3.50 17.06
C THR A 92 -15.21 -3.27 16.08
N SER A 93 -16.16 -4.20 16.03
CA SER A 93 -17.40 -4.06 15.29
C SER A 93 -18.57 -4.52 16.16
N LYS A 94 -19.70 -3.80 16.09
CA LYS A 94 -20.88 -4.09 16.92
C LYS A 94 -21.60 -5.38 16.56
N THR A 95 -21.65 -5.72 15.27
CA THR A 95 -22.53 -6.79 14.76
C THR A 95 -21.88 -7.67 13.70
N ARG A 96 -20.82 -7.20 13.06
CA ARG A 96 -20.14 -7.89 11.95
C ARG A 96 -18.78 -8.41 12.37
N TYR A 97 -18.33 -9.49 11.75
CA TYR A 97 -16.93 -9.91 11.88
C TYR A 97 -16.04 -8.94 11.12
N LEU A 98 -14.82 -8.74 11.60
CA LEU A 98 -13.80 -7.96 10.94
C LEU A 98 -12.88 -8.88 10.15
N GLY A 99 -12.55 -8.43 8.94
CA GLY A 99 -11.51 -8.93 8.07
C GLY A 99 -10.26 -8.06 8.14
N PHE A 100 -9.10 -8.69 7.96
CA PHE A 100 -7.83 -8.01 7.75
C PHE A 100 -7.21 -8.51 6.46
N ARG A 101 -6.63 -7.60 5.69
CA ARG A 101 -5.89 -7.94 4.47
C ARG A 101 -4.87 -6.87 4.12
N PHE A 102 -3.68 -7.28 3.68
CA PHE A 102 -2.74 -6.32 3.10
C PHE A 102 -3.13 -5.89 1.67
N LEU A 103 -2.97 -4.61 1.41
CA LEU A 103 -3.02 -4.02 0.08
C LEU A 103 -1.62 -3.94 -0.53
N HIS A 104 -0.60 -3.70 0.30
CA HIS A 104 0.80 -3.73 -0.11
C HIS A 104 1.64 -3.83 1.18
N ALA A 105 2.70 -4.63 1.18
CA ALA A 105 3.53 -4.82 2.38
C ALA A 105 5.00 -5.02 2.02
N ASN A 106 5.88 -4.43 2.82
CA ASN A 106 7.33 -4.56 2.73
C ASN A 106 7.93 -4.35 4.13
N PHE A 107 8.18 -5.43 4.85
CA PHE A 107 8.75 -5.35 6.20
C PHE A 107 10.27 -5.34 6.16
N TYR A 108 10.88 -4.55 7.04
CA TYR A 108 12.33 -4.54 7.17
C TYR A 108 12.81 -5.84 7.82
N GLY A 109 13.76 -6.50 7.16
CA GLY A 109 14.40 -7.71 7.66
C GLY A 109 15.71 -7.40 8.37
N VAL A 110 15.93 -8.03 9.53
CA VAL A 110 17.20 -7.89 10.25
C VAL A 110 18.30 -8.63 9.48
N LEU A 111 19.26 -7.88 8.95
CA LEU A 111 20.45 -8.43 8.34
C LEU A 111 21.26 -9.21 9.40
N ASN A 112 21.58 -10.47 9.11
CA ASN A 112 22.41 -11.38 9.92
C ASN A 112 21.78 -11.91 11.22
N GLY A 113 20.47 -11.77 11.43
CA GLY A 113 19.76 -12.39 12.56
C GLY A 113 20.13 -11.84 13.95
N VAL A 114 20.86 -10.72 14.01
CA VAL A 114 21.24 -10.05 15.26
C VAL A 114 20.18 -8.99 15.59
N GLY A 115 19.28 -9.32 16.51
CA GLY A 115 18.21 -8.43 16.94
C GLY A 115 16.85 -9.12 16.91
N ARG A 116 15.82 -8.42 17.41
CA ARG A 116 14.44 -8.89 17.29
C ARG A 116 13.92 -8.53 15.91
N SER A 117 13.36 -9.51 15.19
CA SER A 117 12.69 -9.28 13.90
C SER A 117 11.47 -8.38 14.09
N ASP A 118 11.26 -7.50 13.12
CA ASP A 118 10.06 -6.70 13.03
C ASP A 118 8.86 -7.57 12.72
N ALA A 119 7.73 -7.27 13.36
CA ALA A 119 6.53 -8.05 13.16
C ALA A 119 5.24 -7.24 13.34
N LEU A 120 4.26 -7.58 12.51
CA LEU A 120 2.86 -7.25 12.74
C LEU A 120 2.13 -8.50 13.21
N SER A 121 1.73 -8.51 14.47
CA SER A 121 0.95 -9.57 15.09
C SER A 121 -0.52 -9.17 15.16
N ILE A 122 -1.42 -10.10 14.84
CA ILE A 122 -2.87 -9.90 14.83
C ILE A 122 -3.50 -10.87 15.81
N TYR A 123 -4.32 -10.34 16.72
CA TYR A 123 -4.97 -11.08 17.79
C TYR A 123 -6.50 -11.00 17.65
N SER A 124 -7.20 -12.03 18.13
CA SER A 124 -8.67 -12.10 18.17
C SER A 124 -9.30 -11.30 19.31
N ASP A 125 -8.50 -10.80 20.25
CA ASP A 125 -8.93 -10.00 21.38
C ASP A 125 -7.88 -8.93 21.75
N SER A 126 -8.20 -8.09 22.73
CA SER A 126 -7.30 -7.05 23.24
C SER A 126 -6.40 -7.51 24.40
N SER A 127 -6.29 -8.82 24.65
CA SER A 127 -5.43 -9.36 25.72
C SER A 127 -3.96 -9.41 25.30
N PHE A 128 -3.69 -9.43 23.99
CA PHE A 128 -2.36 -9.65 23.40
C PHE A 128 -1.68 -10.94 23.92
N SER A 129 -2.50 -11.91 24.33
CA SER A 129 -2.01 -13.21 24.80
C SER A 129 -1.62 -14.11 23.62
N PRO A 130 -0.65 -15.03 23.80
CA PRO A 130 -0.29 -16.00 22.76
C PRO A 130 -1.47 -16.89 22.32
N ALA A 131 -2.44 -17.14 23.22
CA ALA A 131 -3.63 -17.93 22.91
C ALA A 131 -4.61 -17.21 21.98
N ALA A 132 -4.59 -15.88 21.96
CA ALA A 132 -5.41 -15.06 21.08
C ALA A 132 -4.70 -14.70 19.77
N LEU A 133 -3.44 -15.10 19.57
CA LEU A 133 -2.68 -14.80 18.36
C LEU A 133 -3.29 -15.55 17.16
N LEU A 134 -3.73 -14.79 16.16
CA LEU A 134 -4.28 -15.34 14.93
C LEU A 134 -3.18 -15.54 13.90
N LEU A 135 -2.44 -14.48 13.59
CA LEU A 135 -1.39 -14.47 12.58
C LEU A 135 -0.29 -13.48 12.97
N GLN A 136 0.93 -13.76 12.49
CA GLN A 136 2.07 -12.87 12.64
C GLN A 136 2.79 -12.77 11.29
N TYR A 137 3.10 -11.54 10.88
CA TYR A 137 3.84 -11.22 9.66
C TYR A 137 5.17 -10.56 9.99
N ASN A 138 6.20 -10.91 9.24
CA ASN A 138 7.57 -10.40 9.35
C ASN A 138 8.21 -10.30 7.95
N SER A 139 9.50 -9.95 7.87
CA SER A 139 10.25 -9.86 6.60
C SER A 139 10.29 -11.17 5.81
N ASP A 140 10.32 -12.31 6.50
CA ASP A 140 10.45 -13.63 5.89
C ASP A 140 9.09 -14.23 5.51
N SER A 141 8.01 -13.51 5.81
CA SER A 141 6.66 -13.95 5.52
C SER A 141 6.44 -13.98 4.02
N ASP A 142 5.94 -15.12 3.54
CA ASP A 142 5.59 -15.27 2.14
C ASP A 142 4.27 -14.57 1.83
N PHE A 143 4.34 -13.30 1.46
CA PHE A 143 3.19 -12.49 1.04
C PHE A 143 2.58 -12.93 -0.30
N THR A 144 3.22 -13.88 -1.00
CA THR A 144 2.69 -14.47 -2.23
C THR A 144 1.73 -15.62 -1.97
N LYS A 145 1.77 -16.22 -0.78
CA LYS A 145 0.76 -17.18 -0.35
C LYS A 145 -0.51 -16.44 0.04
N THR A 146 -1.61 -16.93 -0.51
CA THR A 146 -2.95 -16.48 -0.16
C THR A 146 -3.10 -16.32 1.34
N GLN A 147 -3.50 -15.13 1.77
CA GLN A 147 -3.96 -14.92 3.13
C GLN A 147 -5.39 -15.45 3.27
N LEU A 148 -5.58 -16.36 4.23
CA LEU A 148 -6.91 -16.76 4.68
C LEU A 148 -7.60 -15.52 5.28
N PRO A 149 -8.88 -15.27 4.98
CA PRO A 149 -9.60 -14.16 5.58
C PRO A 149 -9.71 -14.39 7.09
N LEU A 150 -9.03 -13.56 7.89
CA LEU A 150 -9.22 -13.51 9.33
C LEU A 150 -10.66 -13.05 9.63
N ARG A 151 -11.35 -13.71 10.56
CA ARG A 151 -12.72 -13.36 10.95
C ARG A 151 -12.84 -13.34 12.47
N SER A 152 -12.89 -12.14 13.05
CA SER A 152 -13.11 -11.95 14.48
C SER A 152 -13.92 -10.68 14.73
N GLN A 153 -14.73 -10.62 15.79
CA GLN A 153 -15.46 -9.39 16.15
C GLN A 153 -14.52 -8.29 16.66
N ILE A 154 -13.37 -8.70 17.21
CA ILE A 154 -12.29 -7.83 17.68
C ILE A 154 -11.02 -8.25 16.96
N LEU A 155 -10.30 -7.28 16.40
CA LEU A 155 -8.96 -7.49 15.87
C LEU A 155 -8.01 -6.53 16.58
N ALA A 156 -7.09 -7.06 17.36
CA ALA A 156 -6.02 -6.25 17.92
C ALA A 156 -4.73 -6.46 17.12
N LEU A 157 -4.17 -5.37 16.63
CA LEU A 157 -2.93 -5.35 15.89
C LEU A 157 -1.84 -4.85 16.84
N HIS A 158 -0.72 -5.55 16.84
CA HIS A 158 0.50 -5.17 17.54
C HIS A 158 1.62 -5.09 16.53
N LEU A 159 2.10 -3.89 16.29
CA LEU A 159 3.23 -3.63 15.40
C LEU A 159 4.46 -3.37 16.25
N ARG A 160 5.51 -4.13 16.01
CA ARG A 160 6.86 -3.81 16.44
C ARG A 160 7.72 -3.60 15.21
N ALA A 161 8.32 -2.42 15.11
CA ALA A 161 9.18 -2.06 14.00
C ALA A 161 10.43 -1.34 14.51
N THR A 162 11.58 -1.69 13.95
CA THR A 162 12.85 -1.02 14.19
C THR A 162 12.99 0.24 13.34
N ALA A 163 14.05 1.02 13.57
CA ALA A 163 14.36 2.16 12.72
C ALA A 163 14.87 1.64 11.37
N ALA A 164 14.19 2.00 10.28
CA ALA A 164 14.57 1.62 8.92
C ALA A 164 14.14 2.70 7.91
N ASP A 165 14.52 2.48 6.66
CA ASP A 165 14.21 3.41 5.58
C ASP A 165 12.71 3.48 5.28
N GLU A 166 12.28 4.63 4.79
CA GLU A 166 10.90 4.96 4.42
C GLU A 166 10.29 4.06 3.32
N GLU A 167 11.11 3.21 2.69
CA GLU A 167 10.70 2.26 1.65
C GLU A 167 10.03 1.00 2.21
N PHE A 168 10.16 0.79 3.53
CA PHE A 168 9.51 -0.26 4.28
C PHE A 168 8.21 0.28 4.91
N GLY A 169 7.24 -0.62 5.06
CA GLY A 169 5.93 -0.30 5.61
C GLY A 169 4.86 -1.24 5.09
N PHE A 170 3.61 -0.91 5.39
CA PHE A 170 2.47 -1.61 4.83
C PHE A 170 1.27 -0.69 4.68
N ILE A 171 0.39 -1.07 3.76
CA ILE A 171 -0.99 -0.59 3.67
C ILE A 171 -1.86 -1.84 3.81
N ALA A 172 -2.86 -1.76 4.69
CA ALA A 172 -3.81 -2.83 4.94
C ALA A 172 -5.23 -2.27 4.96
N GLU A 173 -6.19 -3.14 4.65
CA GLU A 173 -7.60 -2.89 4.80
C GLU A 173 -8.14 -3.66 5.99
N ILE A 174 -8.96 -3.00 6.79
CA ILE A 174 -9.79 -3.64 7.82
C ILE A 174 -11.24 -3.36 7.47
N SER A 175 -12.03 -4.41 7.31
CA SER A 175 -13.40 -4.30 6.81
C SER A 175 -14.38 -5.19 7.56
N ALA A 176 -15.62 -4.77 7.66
CA ALA A 176 -16.70 -5.51 8.28
C ALA A 176 -17.32 -6.48 7.26
N ILE A 177 -17.30 -7.77 7.58
CA ILE A 177 -17.77 -8.87 6.74
C ILE A 177 -19.22 -9.24 7.11
N PRO A 178 -20.12 -9.41 6.13
CA PRO A 178 -19.92 -9.20 4.69
C PRO A 178 -19.74 -7.72 4.37
N THR A 179 -18.81 -7.44 3.47
CA THR A 179 -18.57 -6.09 2.97
C THR A 179 -19.65 -5.72 1.97
N THR A 180 -20.15 -4.49 2.03
CA THR A 180 -20.97 -3.98 0.94
C THR A 180 -20.08 -3.84 -0.30
N PRO A 181 -20.41 -4.51 -1.43
CA PRO A 181 -19.59 -4.41 -2.63
C PRO A 181 -19.48 -2.94 -3.02
N ASP A 182 -18.26 -2.49 -3.31
CA ASP A 182 -18.07 -1.12 -3.77
C ASP A 182 -18.71 -0.98 -5.15
N SER A 183 -19.81 -0.22 -5.22
CA SER A 183 -20.51 0.04 -6.48
C SER A 183 -19.71 0.90 -7.46
N ARG A 184 -18.65 1.56 -6.97
CA ARG A 184 -17.78 2.42 -7.76
C ARG A 184 -16.42 1.73 -7.87
N GLN A 185 -16.21 1.07 -9.01
CA GLN A 185 -14.92 0.50 -9.34
C GLN A 185 -14.18 1.52 -10.19
N VAL A 186 -12.88 1.60 -10.01
CA VAL A 186 -12.05 2.38 -10.93
C VAL A 186 -12.04 1.61 -12.24
N GLU A 187 -12.65 2.17 -13.28
CA GLU A 187 -12.70 1.52 -14.59
C GLU A 187 -11.51 1.94 -15.46
N GLU A 188 -11.09 3.20 -15.36
CA GLU A 188 -10.03 3.77 -16.17
C GLU A 188 -9.12 4.68 -15.34
N ILE A 189 -7.82 4.58 -15.62
CA ILE A 189 -6.81 5.54 -15.23
C ILE A 189 -6.13 6.01 -16.50
N SER A 190 -6.41 7.25 -16.89
CA SER A 190 -5.81 7.86 -18.06
C SER A 190 -4.93 9.05 -17.72
N LEU A 191 -3.81 9.11 -18.44
CA LEU A 191 -2.81 10.14 -18.37
C LEU A 191 -2.56 10.63 -19.79
N ARG A 192 -3.01 11.85 -20.11
CA ARG A 192 -2.96 12.40 -21.47
C ARG A 192 -2.17 13.70 -21.51
N ASN A 193 -1.42 13.93 -22.59
CA ASN A 193 -0.74 15.20 -22.87
C ASN A 193 0.15 15.71 -21.73
N SER A 194 0.76 14.82 -20.96
CA SER A 194 1.46 15.17 -19.71
C SER A 194 2.98 15.05 -19.85
N ARG A 195 3.72 15.79 -19.01
CA ARG A 195 5.18 15.84 -19.04
C ARG A 195 5.76 15.48 -17.68
N PHE A 196 6.74 14.57 -17.70
CA PHE A 196 7.49 14.11 -16.55
C PHE A 196 8.97 14.31 -16.81
N ILE A 197 9.59 15.28 -16.13
CA ILE A 197 10.96 15.72 -16.45
C ILE A 197 11.80 15.83 -15.19
N ASN A 198 13.04 15.32 -15.17
CA ASN A 198 13.99 15.51 -14.06
C ASN A 198 13.48 15.03 -12.68
N ASN A 199 12.67 13.97 -12.59
CA ASN A 199 12.26 13.43 -11.29
C ASN A 199 13.31 12.46 -10.75
N ASP A 200 13.74 12.60 -9.48
CA ASP A 200 14.85 11.85 -8.88
C ASP A 200 14.62 10.33 -8.89
N ARG A 201 13.41 9.83 -8.60
CA ARG A 201 13.16 8.37 -8.44
C ARG A 201 12.32 7.76 -9.56
N GLY A 202 12.39 8.30 -10.76
CA GLY A 202 11.63 7.84 -11.93
C GLY A 202 10.37 8.69 -12.20
N ALA A 203 9.72 8.44 -13.34
CA ALA A 203 8.61 9.25 -13.82
C ALA A 203 7.26 8.76 -13.28
N LEU A 204 6.94 7.49 -13.50
CA LEU A 204 5.64 6.91 -13.19
C LEU A 204 5.80 5.56 -12.50
N ASN A 205 5.09 5.36 -11.41
CA ASN A 205 4.93 4.07 -10.75
C ASN A 205 3.44 3.77 -10.62
N TYR A 206 2.99 2.70 -11.27
CA TYR A 206 1.62 2.24 -11.23
C TYR A 206 1.56 0.86 -10.60
N ARG A 207 0.68 0.67 -9.62
CA ARG A 207 0.37 -0.63 -9.04
C ARG A 207 -1.13 -0.77 -8.85
N ASN A 208 -1.65 -1.95 -9.13
CA ASN A 208 -3.04 -2.26 -8.81
C ASN A 208 -3.20 -3.57 -8.05
N VAL A 209 -4.21 -3.60 -7.20
CA VAL A 209 -4.49 -4.66 -6.25
C VAL A 209 -5.98 -4.92 -6.24
N GLY A 210 -6.38 -6.17 -6.08
CA GLY A 210 -7.77 -6.58 -6.07
C GLY A 210 -8.10 -7.50 -7.23
N GLU A 211 -9.38 -7.75 -7.42
CA GLU A 211 -9.83 -8.80 -8.35
C GLU A 211 -9.84 -8.31 -9.78
N VAL A 212 -10.12 -7.03 -10.03
CA VAL A 212 -10.26 -6.46 -11.39
C VAL A 212 -9.43 -5.19 -11.49
N GLY A 213 -8.37 -5.18 -12.31
CA GLY A 213 -7.57 -3.99 -12.54
C GLY A 213 -8.27 -2.98 -13.47
N PRO A 214 -8.13 -1.67 -13.22
CA PRO A 214 -8.63 -0.65 -14.15
C PRO A 214 -7.86 -0.69 -15.47
N ASN A 215 -8.48 -0.17 -16.53
CA ASN A 215 -7.81 0.10 -17.79
C ASN A 215 -6.79 1.23 -17.60
N VAL A 216 -5.60 1.07 -18.16
CA VAL A 216 -4.52 2.06 -18.05
C VAL A 216 -4.24 2.66 -19.43
N ILE A 217 -4.41 3.98 -19.56
CA ILE A 217 -4.22 4.69 -20.83
C ILE A 217 -3.20 5.80 -20.63
N ILE A 218 -2.06 5.73 -21.30
CA ILE A 218 -1.02 6.76 -21.29
C ILE A 218 -0.87 7.25 -22.73
N GLU A 219 -1.24 8.50 -22.98
CA GLU A 219 -1.23 9.03 -24.34
C GLU A 219 -0.54 10.39 -24.42
N GLN A 220 0.26 10.58 -25.46
CA GLN A 220 0.90 11.86 -25.78
C GLN A 220 1.69 12.41 -24.59
N CYS A 221 2.35 11.53 -23.84
CA CYS A 221 3.13 11.88 -22.67
C CYS A 221 4.62 11.96 -23.00
N SER A 222 5.30 12.96 -22.44
CA SER A 222 6.75 13.12 -22.57
C SER A 222 7.42 12.76 -21.25
N ILE A 223 8.37 11.82 -21.31
CA ILE A 223 9.09 11.31 -20.14
C ILE A 223 10.57 11.48 -20.45
N ASP A 224 11.22 12.46 -19.81
CA ASP A 224 12.62 12.82 -20.08
C ASP A 224 13.43 12.98 -18.79
N LYS A 225 14.68 12.49 -18.79
CA LYS A 225 15.65 12.66 -17.68
C LYS A 225 15.12 12.31 -16.28
N ASN A 226 14.27 11.28 -16.16
CA ASN A 226 13.80 10.83 -14.85
C ASN A 226 14.78 9.78 -14.30
N GLY A 227 15.35 10.05 -13.13
CA GLY A 227 16.50 9.36 -12.58
C GLY A 227 17.81 10.10 -12.87
N TYR A 228 18.70 10.14 -11.88
CA TYR A 228 20.04 10.68 -11.99
C TYR A 228 21.06 9.56 -12.01
N PHE A 229 21.96 9.61 -12.99
CA PHE A 229 23.18 8.84 -12.97
C PHE A 229 24.05 9.32 -11.82
N LEU A 230 24.44 8.41 -10.92
CA LEU A 230 25.33 8.72 -9.81
C LEU A 230 26.77 8.32 -10.15
N PHE A 231 27.02 7.02 -10.30
CA PHE A 231 28.35 6.49 -10.61
C PHE A 231 28.27 5.05 -11.12
N GLY A 232 29.09 4.68 -12.11
CA GLY A 232 29.10 3.32 -12.66
C GLY A 232 27.72 2.91 -13.18
N ASN A 233 27.18 1.78 -12.73
CA ASN A 233 25.80 1.36 -13.06
C ASN A 233 24.78 1.76 -11.98
N VAL A 234 25.10 2.77 -11.17
CA VAL A 234 24.25 3.24 -10.08
C VAL A 234 23.48 4.48 -10.51
N SER A 235 22.15 4.39 -10.42
CA SER A 235 21.20 5.47 -10.66
C SER A 235 20.30 5.63 -9.44
N THR A 236 19.71 6.81 -9.27
CA THR A 236 18.69 7.06 -8.24
C THR A 236 17.35 6.37 -8.53
N SER A 237 17.18 5.80 -9.72
CA SER A 237 16.00 5.01 -10.11
C SER A 237 16.39 3.76 -10.89
N SER A 238 15.72 2.64 -10.63
CA SER A 238 15.85 1.41 -11.42
C SER A 238 15.25 1.53 -12.82
N GLN A 239 14.17 2.33 -12.96
CA GLN A 239 13.42 2.48 -14.20
C GLN A 239 12.71 3.84 -14.26
N ALA A 240 12.47 4.33 -15.48
CA ALA A 240 11.70 5.55 -15.70
C ALA A 240 10.20 5.32 -15.48
N ILE A 241 9.69 4.15 -15.86
CA ILE A 241 8.28 3.76 -15.66
C ILE A 241 8.26 2.36 -15.05
N GLU A 242 7.56 2.21 -13.94
CA GLU A 242 7.29 0.92 -13.29
C GLU A 242 5.78 0.67 -13.29
N MET A 243 5.35 -0.51 -13.76
CA MET A 243 3.94 -0.89 -13.75
C MET A 243 3.77 -2.31 -13.27
N HIS A 244 3.00 -2.48 -12.20
CA HIS A 244 2.55 -3.77 -11.69
C HIS A 244 1.08 -3.92 -12.01
N LEU A 245 0.81 -4.64 -13.10
CA LEU A 245 -0.54 -4.88 -13.61
C LEU A 245 -1.06 -6.21 -13.07
N HIS A 246 -2.24 -6.20 -12.48
CA HIS A 246 -2.92 -7.39 -11.99
C HIS A 246 -4.37 -7.43 -12.48
N ASN A 247 -4.71 -8.43 -13.29
CA ASN A 247 -6.03 -8.55 -13.93
C ASN A 247 -6.53 -7.25 -14.59
N THR A 248 -5.61 -6.49 -15.20
CA THR A 248 -5.90 -5.30 -16.01
C THR A 248 -6.26 -5.74 -17.42
N LEU A 249 -7.45 -5.32 -17.89
CA LEU A 249 -7.97 -5.75 -19.19
C LEU A 249 -7.28 -5.05 -20.36
N VAL A 250 -7.09 -3.73 -20.26
CA VAL A 250 -6.53 -2.92 -21.33
C VAL A 250 -5.39 -2.05 -20.82
N ILE A 251 -4.27 -2.08 -21.54
CA ILE A 251 -3.19 -1.10 -21.41
C ILE A 251 -2.89 -0.49 -22.78
N ILE A 252 -2.93 0.83 -22.86
CA ILE A 252 -2.60 1.62 -24.06
C ILE A 252 -1.50 2.60 -23.69
N ILE A 253 -0.40 2.59 -24.43
CA ILE A 253 0.70 3.55 -24.28
C ILE A 253 1.04 4.08 -25.68
N LEU A 254 0.75 5.36 -25.93
CA LEU A 254 0.91 6.04 -27.24
C LEU A 254 1.66 7.37 -27.11
#